data_AF-A0A4U5LW62-F1
#
_entry.id   AF-A0A4U5LW62-F1
#
_cell.length_a   1.000
_cell.length_b   1.000
_cell.length_c   1.000
_cell.angle_alpha   90.00
_cell.angle_beta   90.00
_cell.angle_gamma   90.00
#
_symmetry.space_group_name_H-M   'P 1'
#
loop_
_entity.id
_entity.type
_entity.pdbx_description
1 polymer ?
#
loop_
_entity_poly.entity_id
_entity_poly.type
_entity_poly.pdbx_seq_one_letter_code
_entity_poly.pdbx_strand_id
1 'polypeptide(L)' 'MDADQIGTLQSTNTEQFNQVIEQVRFRPFHFRIRSKMETFNDMQNLRWSVYDVKPVPYPEYLTVLRQSVEEMHL' A
#
# COMPACT_ATOMS: atom_id res chain seq x y z
N MET A 1 2.97 13.18 -9.12
CA MET A 1 2.81 12.78 -10.53
C MET A 1 1.39 12.37 -10.70
N ASP A 2 0.71 12.95 -11.68
CA ASP A 2 -0.70 12.66 -11.94
C ASP A 2 -0.84 11.47 -12.89
N ALA A 3 -2.04 10.87 -12.93
CA ALA A 3 -2.29 9.65 -13.71
C ALA A 3 -1.97 9.83 -15.20
N ASP A 4 -2.33 10.98 -15.77
CA ASP A 4 -2.10 11.29 -17.19
C ASP A 4 -0.60 11.39 -17.52
N GLN A 5 0.20 11.93 -16.59
CA GLN A 5 1.65 12.01 -16.75
C GLN A 5 2.28 10.62 -16.74
N ILE A 6 1.84 9.74 -15.83
CA ILE A 6 2.32 8.36 -15.74
C ILE A 6 1.92 7.56 -16.99
N GLY A 7 0.69 7.71 -17.47
CA GLY A 7 0.21 7.05 -18.69
C GLY A 7 0.95 7.51 -19.95
N THR A 8 1.29 8.80 -20.03
CA THR A 8 2.12 9.34 -21.11
C THR A 8 3.52 8.72 -21.05
N LEU A 9 4.15 8.70 -19.87
CA LEU A 9 5.48 8.12 -19.68
C LEU A 9 5.55 6.65 -20.05
N GLN A 10 4.51 5.87 -19.75
CA GLN A 10 4.43 4.47 -20.15
C GLN A 10 4.57 4.30 -21.68
N SER A 11 3.97 5.21 -22.44
CA SER A 11 3.91 5.16 -23.91
C SER A 11 5.13 5.80 -24.59
N THR A 12 5.69 6.85 -23.98
CA THR A 12 6.79 7.63 -24.59
C THR A 12 8.17 7.22 -24.09
N ASN A 13 8.28 6.79 -22.83
CA ASN A 13 9.56 6.46 -22.20
C ASN A 13 9.38 5.39 -21.11
N THR A 14 9.27 4.13 -21.55
CA THR A 14 9.05 2.97 -20.69
C THR A 14 10.16 2.79 -19.64
N GLU A 15 11.40 3.20 -19.93
CA GLU A 15 12.51 3.10 -18.99
C GLU A 15 12.31 4.03 -17.79
N GLN A 16 11.93 5.29 -18.04
CA GLN A 16 11.62 6.26 -17.00
C GLN A 16 10.38 5.85 -16.19
N PHE A 17 9.36 5.27 -16.85
CA PHE A 17 8.20 4.70 -16.17
C PHE A 17 8.63 3.59 -15.19
N ASN A 18 9.47 2.65 -15.64
CA ASN A 18 9.96 1.55 -14.80
C ASN A 18 10.73 2.08 -13.59
N GLN A 19 11.58 3.10 -13.76
CA GLN A 19 12.30 3.73 -12.65
C GLN A 19 11.35 4.31 -11.59
N VAL A 20 10.27 4.97 -12.00
CA VAL A 20 9.27 5.51 -11.06
C VAL A 20 8.59 4.38 -10.27
N ILE A 21 8.22 3.30 -10.96
CA ILE A 21 7.60 2.12 -10.30
C ILE A 21 8.60 1.46 -9.35
N GLU A 22 9.85 1.27 -9.75
CA GLU A 22 10.91 0.73 -8.90
C GLU A 22 11.16 1.59 -7.67
N GLN A 23 11.13 2.92 -7.80
CA GLN A 23 11.29 3.81 -6.66
C GLN A 23 10.19 3.65 -5.63
N VAL A 24 8.95 3.36 -6.03
CA VAL A 24 7.82 3.17 -5.09
C VAL A 24 7.79 1.74 -4.53
N ARG A 25 8.33 0.77 -5.28
CA ARG A 25 8.34 -0.64 -4.88
C ARG A 25 9.12 -0.84 -3.59
N PHE A 26 8.66 -1.78 -2.76
CA PHE A 26 9.29 -2.17 -1.49
C PHE A 26 9.47 -1.05 -0.46
N ARG A 27 8.72 0.06 -0.59
CA ARG A 27 8.66 1.08 0.47
C ARG A 27 7.52 0.80 1.44
N PRO A 28 7.74 1.00 2.76
CA PRO A 28 6.69 0.85 3.74
C PRO A 28 5.76 2.06 3.71
N PHE A 29 4.46 1.81 3.79
CA PHE A 29 3.43 2.83 3.90
C PHE A 29 2.41 2.41 4.95
N HIS A 30 1.77 3.40 5.55
CA HIS A 30 0.63 3.18 6.43
C HIS A 30 -0.65 3.22 5.57
N PHE A 31 -1.19 2.04 5.28
CA PHE A 31 -2.39 1.89 4.46
C PHE A 31 -3.64 1.77 5.33
N ARG A 32 -4.66 2.56 5.04
CA ARG A 32 -6.01 2.31 5.53
C ARG A 32 -6.75 1.46 4.50
N ILE A 33 -7.03 0.21 4.84
CA ILE A 33 -7.63 -0.77 3.91
C ILE A 33 -9.05 -1.09 4.36
N ARG A 34 -9.96 -1.27 3.41
CA ARG A 34 -11.27 -1.89 3.62
C ARG A 34 -11.34 -3.20 2.86
N SER A 35 -11.84 -4.23 3.52
CA SER A 35 -12.23 -5.47 2.85
C SER A 35 -13.72 -5.49 2.55
N LYS A 36 -14.10 -6.03 1.39
CA LYS A 36 -15.49 -6.28 1.02
C LYS A 36 -15.56 -7.57 0.22
N MET A 37 -16.51 -8.44 0.56
CA MET A 37 -16.81 -9.61 -0.24
C MET A 37 -17.55 -9.17 -1.50
N GLU A 38 -17.03 -9.54 -2.67
CA GLU A 38 -17.67 -9.34 -3.95
C GLU A 38 -18.02 -10.70 -4.55
N THR A 39 -19.29 -10.89 -4.89
CA THR A 39 -19.77 -12.09 -5.59
C THR A 39 -20.02 -11.74 -7.04
N PHE A 40 -19.32 -12.41 -7.95
CA PHE A 40 -19.51 -12.25 -9.39
C PHE A 40 -19.50 -13.63 -10.05
N ASN A 41 -20.55 -13.94 -10.82
CA ASN A 41 -20.73 -15.25 -11.47
C ASN A 41 -20.51 -16.44 -10.52
N ASP A 42 -21.18 -16.43 -9.36
CA ASP A 42 -21.10 -17.44 -8.30
C ASP A 42 -19.73 -17.62 -7.61
N MET A 43 -18.71 -16.89 -8.05
CA MET A 43 -17.43 -16.80 -7.35
C MET A 43 -17.47 -15.69 -6.32
N GLN A 44 -17.15 -16.04 -5.07
CA GLN A 44 -16.97 -15.10 -3.99
C GLN A 44 -15.48 -14.77 -3.86
N ASN A 45 -15.12 -13.50 -4.08
CA ASN A 45 -13.76 -13.00 -3.86
C ASN A 45 -13.73 -11.92 -2.79
N LEU A 46 -12.76 -12.00 -1.89
CA LEU A 46 -12.51 -10.95 -0.90
C LEU A 46 -11.65 -9.87 -1.55
N ARG A 47 -12.26 -8.71 -1.81
CA ARG A 47 -11.55 -7.55 -2.37
C ARG A 47 -11.03 -6.66 -1.25
N TRP A 48 -9.77 -6.26 -1.37
CA TRP A 48 -9.13 -5.28 -0.50
C TRP A 48 -8.94 -3.99 -1.27
N SER A 49 -9.48 -2.89 -0.75
CA SER A 49 -9.34 -1.56 -1.34
C SER A 49 -8.61 -0.64 -0.38
N VAL A 50 -7.55 0.02 -0.86
CA VAL A 50 -6.85 1.05 -0.11
C VAL A 50 -7.68 2.34 -0.18
N TYR A 51 -8.07 2.84 0.98
CA TYR A 51 -8.85 4.07 1.13
C TYR A 51 -7.98 5.30 1.39
N ASP A 52 -6.83 5.11 2.04
CA ASP A 52 -5.91 6.19 2.39
C ASP A 52 -4.48 5.63 2.50
N VAL A 53 -3.51 6.47 2.17
CA VAL A 53 -2.07 6.15 2.23
C VAL A 53 -1.35 7.27 2.94
N LYS A 54 -0.66 6.94 4.02
CA LYS A 54 0.15 7.87 4.81
C LYS A 54 1.60 7.38 4.92
N PRO A 55 2.56 8.27 5.19
CA PRO A 55 3.89 7.85 5.61
C PRO A 55 3.79 7.05 6.92
N VAL A 56 4.77 6.17 7.15
CA VAL A 56 4.78 5.33 8.35
C VAL A 56 4.96 6.20 9.60
N PRO A 57 4.05 6.13 10.58
CA PRO A 57 4.20 6.85 11.84
C PRO A 57 5.13 6.07 12.78
N TYR A 58 6.45 6.15 12.54
CA TYR A 58 7.45 5.42 13.32
C TYR A 58 7.36 5.62 14.86
N PRO A 59 7.11 6.83 15.40
CA PRO A 59 7.02 7.02 16.85
C PRO A 59 5.86 6.25 17.50
N GLU A 60 4.69 6.30 16.87
CA GLU A 60 3.50 5.56 17.31
C GLU A 60 3.73 4.05 17.19
N TYR A 61 4.31 3.62 16.07
CA TYR A 61 4.61 2.22 15.81
C TYR A 61 5.59 1.64 16.84
N LEU A 62 6.64 2.37 17.20
CA LEU A 62 7.60 1.94 18.22
C LEU A 62 6.97 1.83 19.61
N THR A 63 6.02 2.71 19.92
CA THR A 63 5.30 2.68 21.20
C THR A 63 4.46 1.41 21.31
N VAL A 64 3.67 1.11 20.27
CA VAL A 64 2.86 -0.11 20.22
C VAL A 64 3.75 -1.36 20.21
N LEU A 65 4.84 -1.35 19.44
CA LEU A 65 5.75 -2.49 19.36
C LEU A 65 6.35 -2.84 20.72
N ARG A 66 6.76 -1.85 21.51
CA ARG A 66 7.29 -2.08 22.88
C ARG A 66 6.24 -2.72 23.78
N GLN A 67 5.01 -2.20 23.75
CA GLN A 67 3.90 -2.76 24.53
C GLN A 67 3.61 -4.21 24.14
N SER A 68 3.51 -4.51 22.84
CA SER A 68 3.28 -5.87 22.37
C SER A 68 4.39 -6.84 22.75
N VAL A 69 5.66 -6.39 22.80
CA VAL A 69 6.78 -7.23 23.25
C VAL A 69 6.71 -7.50 24.75
N GLU A 70 6.37 -6.50 25.57
CA GLU A 70 6.17 -6.68 27.02
C GLU A 70 5.02 -7.64 27.32
N GLU A 71 3.91 -7.54 26.57
CA GLU A 71 2.76 -8.45 26.69
C GLU A 71 3.07 -9.89 26.30
N MET A 72 3.97 -10.12 25.34
CA MET A 72 4.38 -11.47 24.91
C MET A 72 5.43 -12.12 25.83
N HIS A 73 6.09 -11.35 26.70
CA HIS A 73 7.11 -11.86 27.63
C HIS A 73 6.53 -12.24 29.01
N LEU A 74 5.22 -12.08 29.19
CA LEU A 74 4.44 -12.53 30.35
C LEU A 74 3.66 -13.81 30.01
#